data_AF-A0A1J8PP13-F1
#
_entry.id   AF-A0A1J8PP13-F1
#
_cell.length_a   1.000
_cell.length_b   1.000
_cell.length_c   1.000
_cell.angle_alpha   90.00
_cell.angle_beta   90.00
_cell.angle_gamma   90.00
#
_symmetry.space_group_name_H-M   'P 1'
#
loop_
_entity.id
_entity.type
_entity.pdbx_description
1 polymer ?
#
loop_
_entity_poly.entity_id
_entity_poly.type
_entity_poly.pdbx_seq_one_letter_code
_entity_poly.pdbx_strand_id
1 'polypeptide(L)'
;MSQSDKIFRAMTNNEEKYPNPEEFKPERFLQEDGSLNNDRMPLAFGWGRRVCVGQHVADASLWIAMTSFLAAFSIHNAIDEHGKEIPIVPKFTTGLVVQPEKFPCRIVPRFSTKMLSRMTGLGSFV
;
A
#
# COMPACT_ATOMS: atom_id res chain seq x y z
N MET A 1 -16.56 -10.30 -7.89
CA MET A 1 -16.46 -8.89 -8.32
C MET A 1 -17.42 -8.67 -9.46
N SER A 2 -18.24 -7.63 -9.40
CA SER A 2 -19.31 -7.42 -10.40
C SER A 2 -18.77 -6.70 -11.63
N GLN A 3 -19.39 -6.90 -12.79
CA GLN A 3 -19.02 -6.31 -14.08
C GLN A 3 -18.83 -4.77 -14.03
N SER A 4 -19.45 -4.11 -13.05
CA SER A 4 -19.40 -2.66 -12.81
C SER A 4 -18.03 -2.15 -12.33
N ASP A 5 -17.22 -2.98 -11.68
CA ASP A 5 -15.91 -2.60 -11.13
C ASP A 5 -14.85 -2.41 -12.23
N LYS A 6 -15.08 -2.96 -13.42
CA LYS A 6 -14.13 -2.97 -14.55
C LYS A 6 -14.03 -1.63 -15.30
N ILE A 7 -15.01 -0.73 -15.16
CA ILE A 7 -15.12 0.46 -16.01
C ILE A 7 -14.16 1.59 -15.56
N PHE A 8 -13.80 1.68 -14.28
CA PHE A 8 -12.98 2.80 -13.76
C PHE A 8 -11.45 2.60 -13.86
N ARG A 9 -10.95 1.37 -14.04
CA ARG A 9 -9.52 1.03 -13.94
C ARG A 9 -8.92 0.50 -15.25
N ALA A 10 -9.54 0.80 -16.39
CA ALA A 10 -9.21 0.19 -17.68
C ALA A 10 -7.72 0.28 -18.08
N MET A 11 -7.05 1.42 -17.86
CA MET A 11 -5.65 1.57 -18.25
C MET A 11 -4.66 0.94 -17.27
N THR A 12 -4.97 0.97 -15.97
CA THR A 12 -4.11 0.37 -14.94
C THR A 12 -4.30 -1.15 -14.83
N ASN A 13 -5.38 -1.67 -15.41
CA ASN A 13 -5.65 -3.11 -15.55
C ASN A 13 -5.54 -3.60 -17.01
N ASN A 14 -4.85 -2.87 -17.90
CA ASN A 14 -4.60 -3.38 -19.25
C ASN A 14 -3.60 -4.55 -19.19
N GLU A 15 -4.06 -5.75 -19.56
CA GLU A 15 -3.26 -6.99 -19.54
C GLU A 15 -2.06 -6.97 -20.49
N GLU A 16 -2.12 -6.21 -21.59
CA GLU A 16 -0.98 -6.07 -22.52
C GLU A 16 0.20 -5.34 -21.87
N LYS A 17 -0.10 -4.36 -21.02
CA LYS A 17 0.92 -3.59 -20.29
C LYS A 17 1.26 -4.24 -18.94
N TYR A 18 0.25 -4.71 -18.22
CA TYR A 18 0.38 -5.29 -16.89
C TYR A 18 -0.20 -6.70 -16.88
N PRO A 19 0.59 -7.72 -17.23
CA PRO A 19 0.15 -9.11 -17.18
C PRO A 19 -0.31 -9.50 -15.77
N ASN A 20 -1.47 -10.17 -15.69
CA ASN A 20 -2.16 -10.51 -14.44
C ASN A 20 -2.40 -9.27 -13.54
N PRO A 21 -3.17 -8.27 -14.01
CA PRO A 21 -3.30 -6.97 -13.35
C PRO A 21 -4.04 -7.04 -12.01
N GLU A 22 -4.84 -8.10 -11.80
CA GLU A 22 -5.58 -8.34 -10.55
C GLU A 22 -4.69 -8.93 -9.44
N GLU A 23 -3.51 -9.45 -9.78
CA GLU A 23 -2.55 -9.96 -8.79
C GLU A 23 -1.63 -8.84 -8.28
N PHE A 24 -1.31 -8.81 -6.99
CA PHE A 24 -0.31 -7.89 -6.44
C PHE A 24 1.11 -8.45 -6.63
N LYS A 25 1.83 -7.96 -7.65
CA LYS A 25 3.23 -8.31 -7.97
C LYS A 25 4.10 -7.04 -8.05
N PRO A 26 4.77 -6.65 -6.95
CA PRO A 26 5.72 -5.54 -6.92
C PRO A 26 6.87 -5.69 -7.93
N GLU A 27 7.23 -6.93 -8.26
CA GLU A 27 8.35 -7.30 -9.13
C GLU A 27 8.19 -6.74 -10.55
N ARG A 28 6.96 -6.39 -10.97
CA ARG A 28 6.71 -5.74 -12.26
C ARG A 28 7.34 -4.36 -12.39
N PHE A 29 7.75 -3.74 -11.29
CA PHE A 29 8.43 -2.45 -11.27
C PHE A 29 9.95 -2.58 -11.06
N LEU A 30 10.47 -3.80 -11.04
CA LEU A 30 11.88 -4.11 -10.82
C LEU A 30 12.51 -4.67 -12.11
N GLN A 31 13.80 -4.41 -12.26
CA GLN A 31 14.69 -5.08 -13.22
C GLN A 31 15.29 -6.33 -12.58
N GLU A 32 15.97 -7.17 -13.37
CA GLU A 32 16.58 -8.42 -12.88
C GLU A 32 17.65 -8.19 -11.79
N ASP A 33 18.30 -7.03 -11.79
CA ASP A 33 19.29 -6.62 -10.78
C ASP A 33 18.66 -6.03 -9.50
N GLY A 34 17.33 -5.96 -9.43
CA GLY A 34 16.58 -5.37 -8.32
C GLY A 34 16.46 -3.85 -8.36
N SER A 35 16.99 -3.18 -9.38
CA SER A 35 16.78 -1.74 -9.58
C SER A 35 15.36 -1.45 -10.09
N LEU A 36 14.87 -0.23 -9.89
CA LEU A 36 13.57 0.20 -10.43
C LEU A 36 13.63 0.27 -11.96
N ASN A 37 12.56 -0.16 -12.62
CA ASN A 37 12.40 0.08 -14.05
C ASN A 37 11.84 1.50 -14.33
N ASN A 38 11.58 1.80 -15.60
CA ASN A 38 11.10 3.12 -16.01
C ASN A 38 9.60 3.36 -15.78
N ASP A 39 8.83 2.35 -15.35
CA ASP A 39 7.41 2.51 -15.10
C ASP A 39 7.15 3.04 -13.68
N ARG A 40 6.82 4.33 -13.61
CA ARG A 40 6.48 5.01 -12.35
C ARG A 40 4.97 5.13 -12.11
N MET A 41 4.14 4.42 -12.88
CA MET A 41 2.67 4.47 -12.79
C MET A 41 2.09 5.91 -12.81
N PRO A 42 2.48 6.78 -13.76
CA PRO A 42 2.01 8.17 -13.79
C PRO A 42 0.49 8.29 -13.94
N LEU A 43 -0.15 7.26 -14.53
CA LEU A 43 -1.59 7.19 -14.73
C LEU A 43 -2.40 7.23 -13.43
N ALA A 44 -1.80 6.87 -12.28
CA ALA A 44 -2.45 6.98 -10.98
C ALA A 44 -2.84 8.43 -10.61
N PHE A 45 -2.13 9.41 -11.18
CA PHE A 45 -2.36 10.84 -10.95
C PHE A 45 -3.01 11.56 -12.15
N GLY A 46 -3.40 10.81 -13.19
CA GLY A 46 -3.92 11.35 -14.44
C GLY A 46 -2.81 11.92 -15.34
N TRP A 47 -3.19 12.68 -16.37
CA TRP A 47 -2.26 13.27 -17.35
C TRP A 47 -2.79 14.59 -17.92
N GLY A 48 -1.92 15.31 -18.64
CA GLY A 48 -2.26 16.56 -19.32
C GLY A 48 -2.49 17.74 -18.37
N ARG A 49 -3.32 18.71 -18.78
CA ARG A 49 -3.54 19.98 -18.05
C ARG A 49 -4.19 19.83 -16.66
N ARG A 50 -4.70 18.64 -16.33
CA ARG A 50 -5.39 18.33 -15.07
C ARG A 50 -4.69 17.20 -14.30
N VAL A 51 -3.41 16.95 -14.59
CA VAL A 51 -2.59 16.06 -13.76
C VAL A 51 -2.65 16.50 -12.30
N CYS A 52 -2.67 15.53 -11.38
CA CYS A 52 -2.79 15.80 -9.95
C CYS A 52 -1.68 16.76 -9.49
N VAL A 53 -2.08 17.97 -9.10
CA VAL A 53 -1.15 18.99 -8.58
C VAL A 53 -0.46 18.54 -7.28
N GLY A 54 -1.06 17.58 -6.58
CA GLY A 54 -0.53 17.01 -5.33
C GLY A 54 0.38 15.79 -5.51
N GLN A 55 0.66 15.33 -6.74
CA GLN A 55 1.39 14.06 -6.96
C GLN A 55 2.72 13.98 -6.20
N HIS A 56 3.51 15.07 -6.20
CA HIS A 56 4.82 15.07 -5.56
C HIS A 56 4.73 15.03 -4.03
N VAL A 57 3.70 15.67 -3.46
CA VAL A 57 3.43 15.61 -2.02
C VAL A 57 2.90 14.24 -1.64
N ALA A 58 2.01 13.66 -2.46
CA ALA A 58 1.48 12.31 -2.26
C ALA A 58 2.59 11.26 -2.28
N ASP A 59 3.47 11.28 -3.29
CA ASP A 59 4.59 10.35 -3.40
C ASP A 59 5.55 10.46 -2.21
N ALA A 60 5.97 11.67 -1.85
CA ALA A 60 6.90 11.88 -0.75
C ALA A 60 6.30 11.48 0.60
N SER A 61 5.05 11.87 0.86
CA SER A 61 4.37 11.54 2.13
C SER A 61 4.10 10.03 2.26
N LEU A 62 3.66 9.38 1.18
CA LEU A 62 3.42 7.94 1.18
C LEU A 62 4.72 7.17 1.37
N TRP A 63 5.80 7.58 0.70
CA TRP A 63 7.12 6.96 0.87
C TRP A 63 7.61 7.05 2.31
N ILE A 64 7.58 8.25 2.90
CA ILE A 64 8.02 8.46 4.29
C ILE A 64 7.16 7.65 5.26
N ALA A 65 5.83 7.66 5.10
CA ALA A 65 4.93 6.92 5.95
C ALA A 65 5.19 5.41 5.88
N MET A 66 5.26 4.83 4.67
CA MET A 66 5.46 3.40 4.48
C MET A 66 6.83 2.92 4.98
N THR A 67 7.90 3.63 4.64
CA THR A 67 9.25 3.26 5.06
C THR A 67 9.42 3.38 6.58
N SER A 68 8.92 4.45 7.20
CA SER A 68 8.95 4.61 8.65
C SER A 68 8.13 3.53 9.36
N PHE A 69 6.95 3.22 8.84
CA PHE A 69 6.07 2.21 9.42
C PHE A 69 6.68 0.81 9.32
N LEU A 70 7.20 0.41 8.17
CA LEU A 70 7.84 -0.89 7.96
C LEU A 70 9.17 -1.03 8.71
N ALA A 71 9.90 0.07 8.92
CA ALA A 71 11.11 0.08 9.73
C ALA A 71 10.81 -0.13 11.23
N ALA A 72 9.71 0.42 11.73
CA ALA A 72 9.36 0.37 13.15
C ALA A 72 8.49 -0.83 13.55
N PHE A 73 7.66 -1.35 12.64
CA PHE A 73 6.61 -2.33 12.95
C PHE A 73 6.66 -3.56 12.03
N SER A 74 6.17 -4.68 12.55
CA SER A 74 5.84 -5.90 11.82
C SER A 74 4.32 -6.04 11.76
N ILE A 75 3.80 -6.38 10.58
CA ILE A 75 2.37 -6.51 10.31
C ILE A 75 2.06 -7.99 10.18
N HIS A 76 1.05 -8.45 10.91
CA HIS A 76 0.61 -9.83 10.90
C HIS A 76 -0.91 -9.91 10.77
N ASN A 77 -1.39 -11.07 10.35
CA ASN A 77 -2.81 -11.39 10.42
C ASN A 77 -3.27 -11.32 11.88
N ALA A 78 -4.53 -10.91 12.07
CA ALA A 78 -5.17 -11.00 13.37
C ALA A 78 -5.34 -12.48 13.76
N ILE A 79 -5.48 -12.72 15.06
CA ILE A 79 -5.62 -14.05 15.63
C ILE A 79 -7.03 -14.15 16.24
N ASP A 80 -7.70 -15.28 16.05
CA ASP A 80 -9.00 -15.56 16.65
C ASP A 80 -8.89 -16.04 18.12
N GLU A 81 -10.02 -16.35 18.76
CA GLU A 81 -10.07 -16.85 20.14
C GLU A 81 -9.35 -18.20 20.33
N HIS A 82 -9.07 -18.92 19.24
CA HIS A 82 -8.43 -20.22 19.24
C HIS A 82 -6.95 -20.18 18.83
N GLY A 83 -6.38 -18.98 18.66
CA GLY A 83 -4.97 -18.84 18.29
C GLY A 83 -4.68 -19.01 16.80
N LYS A 84 -5.70 -19.07 15.93
CA LYS A 84 -5.55 -19.22 14.49
C LYS A 84 -5.60 -17.88 13.77
N GLU A 85 -4.80 -17.74 12.70
CA GLU A 85 -4.82 -16.54 11.87
C GLU A 85 -6.16 -16.37 11.14
N ILE A 86 -6.69 -15.16 11.19
CA ILE A 86 -7.86 -14.74 10.45
C ILE A 86 -7.40 -14.34 9.04
N PRO A 87 -7.80 -15.08 7.98
CA PRO A 87 -7.40 -14.74 6.62
C PRO A 87 -8.02 -13.41 6.20
N ILE A 88 -7.21 -12.53 5.61
CA ILE A 88 -7.66 -11.25 5.08
C ILE A 88 -8.25 -11.50 3.69
N VAL A 89 -9.56 -11.27 3.55
CA VAL A 89 -10.22 -11.21 2.24
C VAL A 89 -10.33 -9.75 1.84
N PRO A 90 -9.64 -9.30 0.77
CA PRO A 90 -9.69 -7.90 0.34
C PRO A 90 -11.12 -7.52 -0.05
N LYS A 91 -11.67 -6.52 0.65
CA LYS A 91 -12.96 -5.90 0.36
C LYS A 91 -12.76 -4.41 0.30
N PHE A 92 -13.41 -3.77 -0.66
CA PHE A 92 -13.23 -2.36 -0.92
C PHE A 92 -14.60 -1.68 -1.11
N THR A 93 -14.67 -0.42 -0.70
CA THR A 93 -15.82 0.43 -0.95
C THR A 93 -15.92 0.76 -2.45
N THR A 94 -17.13 1.03 -2.91
CA THR A 94 -17.37 1.59 -4.26
C THR A 94 -17.54 3.11 -4.15
N GLY A 95 -16.92 3.87 -5.06
CA GLY A 95 -17.08 5.32 -5.10
C GLY A 95 -15.96 6.02 -5.86
N LEU A 96 -15.92 7.35 -5.77
CA LEU A 96 -14.86 8.18 -6.37
C LEU A 96 -13.47 7.85 -5.79
N VAL A 97 -13.43 7.53 -4.50
CA VAL A 97 -12.25 7.02 -3.80
C VAL A 97 -12.56 5.62 -3.30
N VAL A 98 -11.79 4.64 -3.77
CA VAL A 98 -11.89 3.25 -3.34
C VAL A 98 -11.03 3.05 -2.10
N GLN A 99 -11.64 2.63 -1.00
CA GLN A 99 -10.96 2.41 0.27
C GLN A 99 -11.14 0.95 0.69
N PRO A 100 -10.14 0.33 1.35
CA PRO A 100 -10.36 -0.97 1.96
C PRO A 100 -11.43 -0.87 3.06
N GLU A 101 -12.30 -1.87 3.15
CA GLU A 101 -13.18 -2.03 4.30
C GLU A 101 -12.36 -2.30 5.57
N LYS A 102 -12.95 -2.09 6.75
CA LYS A 102 -12.27 -2.40 8.02
C LYS A 102 -11.99 -3.90 8.09
N PHE A 103 -10.72 -4.25 8.30
CA PHE A 103 -10.28 -5.62 8.53
C PHE A 103 -9.40 -5.71 9.79
N PRO A 104 -9.45 -6.83 10.53
CA PRO A 104 -8.62 -6.99 11.72
C PRO A 104 -7.16 -7.25 11.31
N CYS A 105 -6.21 -6.60 11.98
CA CYS A 105 -4.79 -6.82 11.78
C CYS A 105 -4.03 -6.69 13.11
N ARG A 106 -2.84 -7.27 13.17
CA ARG A 106 -1.97 -7.23 14.35
C ARG A 106 -0.66 -6.52 13.98
N ILE A 107 -0.43 -5.36 14.59
CA ILE A 107 0.77 -4.54 14.37
C ILE A 107 1.65 -4.63 15.61
N VAL A 108 2.89 -5.10 15.44
CA VAL A 108 3.83 -5.35 16.55
C VAL A 108 5.09 -4.53 16.36
N PRO A 109 5.55 -3.76 17.36
CA PRO A 109 6.87 -3.14 17.39
C PRO A 109 8.01 -4.12 17.04
N ARG A 110 8.91 -3.74 16.11
CA ARG A 110 10.15 -4.51 15.83
C ARG A 110 11.19 -4.35 16.93
N PHE A 111 11.20 -3.19 17.57
CA PHE A 111 12.16 -2.82 18.60
C PHE A 111 11.47 -2.61 19.95
N SER A 112 12.25 -2.64 21.03
CA SER A 112 11.73 -2.30 22.35
C SER A 112 11.21 -0.85 22.38
N THR A 113 10.23 -0.58 23.23
CA THR A 113 9.59 0.75 23.36
C THR A 113 10.62 1.86 23.60
N LYS A 114 11.67 1.57 24.38
CA LYS A 114 12.77 2.50 24.64
C LYS A 114 13.60 2.82 23.39
N MET A 115 13.84 1.83 22.53
CA MET A 115 14.55 2.01 21.27
C MET A 115 13.68 2.75 20.24
N LEU A 116 12.38 2.42 20.17
CA LEU A 116 11.44 3.15 19.31
C LEU A 116 11.33 4.63 19.68
N SER A 117 11.19 4.96 20.97
CA SER A 117 11.17 6.35 21.45
C SER A 117 12.42 7.14 21.03
N ARG A 118 13.59 6.50 21.09
CA ARG A 118 14.84 7.11 20.62
C ARG A 118 14.89 7.32 19.11
N MET A 119 14.32 6.39 18.33
CA MET A 119 14.33 6.46 16.86
C MET A 119 13.34 7.49 16.33
N THR A 120 12.17 7.64 16.95
CA THR A 120 11.12 8.56 16.49
C THR A 120 11.28 9.97 17.04
N GLY A 121 12.21 10.20 17.97
CA GLY A 121 12.35 11.47 18.67
C GLY A 121 11.16 11.81 19.56
N LEU A 122 10.17 10.91 19.67
CA LEU A 122 9.09 11.00 20.63
C LEU A 122 9.69 10.59 21.97
N GLY A 123 10.19 11.57 22.72
CA GLY A 123 10.60 11.40 24.10
C GLY A 123 9.53 10.62 24.86
N SER A 124 9.97 9.74 25.76
CA SER A 124 9.09 8.96 26.62
C SER A 124 8.12 9.89 27.34
N PHE A 125 6.89 9.99 26.84
CA PHE A 125 5.76 10.54 27.56
C PHE A 125 5.32 9.48 28.57
N VAL A 126 6.12 9.36 29.64
CA VAL A 126 5.71 8.82 30.94
C VAL A 126 6.25 9.80 31.97
#